data_AF-A0A662BS33-F1
#
_entry.id   AF-A0A662BS33-F1
#
_cell.length_a   1.000
_cell.length_b   1.000
_cell.length_c   1.000
_cell.angle_alpha   90.00
_cell.angle_beta   90.00
_cell.angle_gamma   90.00
#
_symmetry.space_group_name_H-M   'P 1'
#
loop_
_entity.id
_entity.type
_entity.pdbx_description
1 polymer ?
#
loop_
_entity_poly.entity_id
_entity_poly.type
_entity_poly.pdbx_seq_one_letter_code
_entity_poly.pdbx_strand_id
1 'polypeptide(L)' 'MTDEREQHEAEMGFLDHLEVLRWHLIRSISAIIIFAIVAFIFYQFIFDTIILAPKTPDF' A
#
# COMPACT_ATOMS: atom_id res chain seq x y z
N MET A 1 20.55 36.78 6.02
CA MET A 1 20.93 35.99 4.83
C MET A 1 20.63 34.52 5.14
N THR A 2 19.34 34.19 5.23
CA THR A 2 18.86 32.85 5.60
C THR A 2 17.44 32.72 5.03
N ASP A 3 17.32 32.64 3.71
CA ASP A 3 16.02 32.35 3.06
C ASP A 3 16.17 31.86 1.60
N GLU A 4 17.13 30.97 1.31
CA GLU A 4 17.30 30.43 -0.05
C GLU A 4 17.44 28.90 -0.09
N ARG A 5 17.11 28.19 1.01
CA ARG A 5 17.31 26.73 1.09
C ARG A 5 16.05 25.89 0.89
N GLU A 6 14.86 26.48 0.74
CA GLU A 6 13.60 25.72 0.66
C GLU A 6 13.01 25.53 -0.75
N GLN A 7 13.59 26.14 -1.80
CA GLN A 7 12.95 26.14 -3.14
C GLN A 7 13.49 25.11 -4.14
N HIS A 8 14.44 24.26 -3.78
CA HIS A 8 15.08 23.33 -4.75
C HIS A 8 14.60 21.87 -4.66
N GLU A 9 13.64 21.54 -3.78
CA GLU A 9 13.08 20.18 -3.69
C GLU A 9 11.83 19.98 -4.57
N ALA A 10 11.26 21.05 -5.15
CA ALA A 10 9.90 21.03 -5.69
C ALA A 10 9.77 20.98 -7.22
N GLU A 11 10.86 20.95 -7.98
CA GLU A 11 10.80 20.89 -9.46
C GLU A 11 11.41 19.60 -10.02
N MET A 12 11.06 18.43 -9.45
CA MET A 12 11.24 17.18 -10.19
C MET A 12 10.25 17.18 -11.37
N GLY A 13 10.77 17.12 -12.60
CA GLY A 13 9.94 17.13 -13.81
C GLY A 13 8.94 15.96 -13.84
N PHE A 14 7.86 16.10 -14.63
CA PHE A 14 6.83 15.06 -14.77
C PHE A 14 7.40 13.66 -15.09
N LEU A 15 8.47 13.60 -15.87
CA LEU A 15 9.11 12.34 -16.23
C LEU A 15 9.89 11.70 -15.05
N ASP A 16 10.52 12.51 -14.19
CA ASP A 16 11.20 12.03 -12.98
C ASP A 16 10.20 11.47 -11.95
N HIS A 17 9.01 12.09 -11.85
CA HIS A 17 7.92 11.55 -11.04
C HIS A 17 7.44 10.17 -11.56
N LEU A 18 7.40 9.96 -12.88
CA LEU A 18 7.05 8.64 -13.45
C LEU A 18 8.15 7.61 -13.22
N GLU A 19 9.41 8.01 -13.21
CA GLU A 19 10.54 7.14 -12.89
C GLU A 19 10.48 6.65 -11.43
N VAL A 20 10.29 7.57 -10.49
CA VAL A 20 10.20 7.21 -9.07
C VAL A 20 8.96 6.34 -8.78
N LEU A 21 7.85 6.58 -9.48
CA LEU A 21 6.62 5.81 -9.36
C LEU A 21 6.83 4.32 -9.71
N ARG A 22 7.69 3.95 -10.66
CA ARG A 22 7.90 2.54 -11.06
C ARG A 22 8.44 1.68 -9.93
N TRP A 23 9.47 2.15 -9.24
CA TRP A 23 10.03 1.45 -8.10
C TRP A 23 9.04 1.39 -6.92
N HIS A 24 8.29 2.48 -6.71
CA HIS A 24 7.22 2.53 -5.71
C HIS A 24 6.08 1.56 -6.01
N LEU A 25 5.70 1.40 -7.28
CA LEU A 25 4.64 0.51 -7.74
C LEU A 25 5.04 -0.96 -7.56
N ILE A 26 6.26 -1.33 -7.91
CA ILE A 26 6.76 -2.70 -7.68
C ILE A 26 6.81 -3.01 -6.18
N ARG A 27 7.29 -2.06 -5.36
CA ARG A 27 7.34 -2.22 -3.91
C ARG A 27 5.94 -2.34 -3.30
N SER A 28 4.98 -1.50 -3.69
CA SER A 28 3.62 -1.55 -3.15
C SER A 28 2.89 -2.83 -3.56
N ILE A 29 3.00 -3.25 -4.83
CA ILE A 29 2.43 -4.51 -5.31
C ILE A 29 3.07 -5.69 -4.56
N SER A 30 4.39 -5.68 -4.34
CA SER A 30 5.05 -6.74 -3.59
C SER A 30 4.53 -6.84 -2.15
N ALA A 31 4.29 -5.70 -1.48
CA ALA A 31 3.70 -5.68 -0.16
C ALA A 31 2.27 -6.25 -0.18
N ILE A 32 1.44 -5.84 -1.13
CA ILE A 32 0.06 -6.33 -1.28
C ILE A 32 0.06 -7.85 -1.49
N ILE A 33 0.94 -8.39 -2.34
CA ILE A 33 1.03 -9.84 -2.59
C ILE A 33 1.44 -10.58 -1.32
N ILE A 34 2.42 -10.07 -0.56
CA ILE A 34 2.83 -10.67 0.71
C ILE A 34 1.65 -10.70 1.70
N PHE A 35 0.94 -9.58 1.86
CA PHE A 35 -0.25 -9.53 2.72
C PHE A 35 -1.37 -10.45 2.21
N ALA A 36 -1.56 -10.58 0.90
CA ALA A 36 -2.53 -11.49 0.32
C ALA A 36 -2.17 -12.96 0.60
N ILE A 37 -0.89 -13.34 0.52
CA ILE A 37 -0.42 -14.70 0.87
C ILE A 37 -0.66 -14.97 2.35
N VAL A 38 -0.34 -14.02 3.23
CA VAL A 38 -0.60 -14.15 4.67
C VAL A 38 -2.09 -14.30 4.94
N ALA A 39 -2.93 -13.46 4.33
CA ALA A 39 -4.38 -13.58 4.43
C ALA A 39 -4.91 -14.93 3.88
N PHE A 40 -4.26 -15.48 2.86
CA PHE A 40 -4.60 -16.79 2.31
C PHE A 40 -4.20 -17.96 3.22
N ILE A 41 -3.09 -17.86 3.96
CA ILE A 41 -2.72 -18.86 4.97
C ILE A 41 -3.73 -18.83 6.12
N PHE A 42 -4.10 -17.62 6.57
CA PHE A 42 -5.13 -17.41 7.58
C PHE A 42 -6.54 -17.33 6.98
N TYR A 43 -6.78 -17.94 5.80
CA TYR A 43 -8.07 -17.82 5.13
C TYR A 43 -9.20 -18.29 6.05
N GLN A 44 -9.00 -19.34 6.85
CA GLN A 44 -10.04 -19.82 7.74
C GLN A 44 -10.46 -18.75 8.76
N PHE A 45 -9.52 -18.01 9.34
CA PHE A 45 -9.82 -16.91 10.25
C PHE A 45 -10.41 -15.68 9.52
N ILE A 46 -9.83 -15.28 8.38
CA ILE A 46 -10.28 -14.11 7.61
C ILE A 46 -11.66 -14.36 7.00
N PHE A 47 -11.90 -15.54 6.43
CA PHE A 47 -13.21 -15.93 5.96
C PHE A 47 -14.15 -16.04 7.14
N ASP A 48 -13.90 -16.87 8.16
CA ASP A 48 -14.88 -17.07 9.24
C ASP A 48 -15.15 -15.80 10.09
N THR A 49 -14.16 -14.92 10.30
CA THR A 49 -14.24 -13.77 11.22
C THR A 49 -14.42 -12.41 10.54
N ILE A 50 -13.99 -12.21 9.29
CA ILE A 50 -14.11 -10.91 8.60
C ILE A 50 -15.16 -10.96 7.48
N ILE A 51 -15.18 -12.03 6.68
CA ILE A 51 -16.09 -12.14 5.51
C ILE A 51 -17.40 -12.85 5.87
N LEU A 52 -17.32 -13.90 6.69
CA LEU A 52 -18.40 -14.78 7.15
C LEU A 52 -18.85 -14.43 8.58
N ALA A 53 -18.26 -13.43 9.23
CA ALA A 53 -18.69 -12.92 10.54
C ALA A 53 -20.21 -12.63 10.61
N PRO A 54 -20.86 -12.05 9.59
CA PRO A 54 -22.32 -11.90 9.63
C PRO A 54 -23.10 -13.19 9.30
N LYS A 55 -22.44 -14.32 9.03
CA LYS A 55 -23.11 -15.60 8.70
C LYS A 55 -23.51 -16.40 9.95
N THR A 56 -23.05 -16.04 11.14
CA THR A 56 -23.71 -16.46 12.39
C THR A 56 -24.57 -15.31 12.89
N PRO A 57 -25.90 -15.37 12.68
CA PRO A 57 -26.83 -14.44 13.30
C PRO A 57 -26.92 -14.81 14.78
N ASP A 58 -26.04 -14.28 15.61
CA ASP A 58 -26.23 -14.28 17.06
C ASP A 58 -26.79 -12.94 17.58
N PHE A 59 -27.47 -12.19 16.68
CA PHE A 59 -28.44 -11.14 17.01
C PHE A 59 -29.55 -11.08 15.96
#